data_AF-A0A424NXJ4-F1
#
_entry.id   AF-A0A424NXJ4-F1
#
_cell.length_a   1.000
_cell.length_b   1.000
_cell.length_c   1.000
_cell.angle_alpha   90.00
_cell.angle_beta   90.00
_cell.angle_gamma   90.00
#
_symmetry.space_group_name_H-M   'P 1'
#
loop_
_entity.id
_entity.type
_entity.pdbx_description
1 polymer ?
#
loop_
_entity_poly.entity_id
_entity_poly.type
_entity_poly.pdbx_seq_one_letter_code
_entity_poly.pdbx_strand_id
1 'polypeptide(L)'
;MKDPQKIVKFIFSVYEKTSADLKIRLRYDNLSQTRFFAGIVGLYLDNDPDMMAVMEKVKINKKSMGKQKLKRTKKDLESGKQLLGQLGISDTEREDIFDMIEMDKKEYE
;
A
#
# COMPACT_ATOMS: atom_id res chain seq x y z
N MET A 1 16.01 9.01 -14.89
CA MET A 1 14.84 9.33 -14.03
C MET A 1 14.87 10.82 -13.77
N LYS A 2 13.73 11.53 -13.79
CA LYS A 2 13.70 12.92 -13.27
C LYS A 2 14.11 12.89 -11.79
N ASP A 3 14.70 13.97 -11.29
CA ASP A 3 15.13 14.15 -9.90
C ASP A 3 14.11 13.55 -8.90
N PRO A 4 14.49 12.49 -8.13
CA PRO A 4 13.59 11.80 -7.22
C PRO A 4 13.10 12.67 -6.07
N GLN A 5 13.75 13.80 -5.79
CA GLN A 5 13.37 14.72 -4.72
C GLN A 5 12.50 15.90 -5.21
N LYS A 6 12.17 15.92 -6.50
CA LYS A 6 11.33 16.98 -7.05
C LYS A 6 9.89 16.90 -6.53
N ILE A 7 9.42 17.98 -5.90
CA ILE A 7 8.01 18.12 -5.49
C ILE A 7 7.11 18.16 -6.73
N VAL A 8 6.10 17.29 -6.76
CA VAL A 8 5.10 17.22 -7.84
C VAL A 8 3.71 17.44 -7.26
N LYS A 9 2.83 18.07 -8.04
CA LYS A 9 1.42 18.28 -7.67
C LYS A 9 0.56 17.12 -8.15
N PHE A 10 -0.23 16.55 -7.23
CA PHE A 10 -1.23 15.53 -7.53
C PHE A 10 -2.64 16.12 -7.36
N ILE A 11 -3.48 16.07 -8.41
CA ILE A 11 -4.84 16.63 -8.40
C ILE A 11 -5.81 15.56 -8.89
N PHE A 12 -6.95 15.44 -8.21
CA PHE A 12 -8.07 14.63 -8.67
C PHE A 12 -9.38 15.38 -8.42
N SER A 13 -10.39 15.06 -9.23
CA SER A 13 -11.72 15.67 -9.16
C SER A 13 -12.67 14.82 -8.32
N VAL A 14 -13.49 15.47 -7.50
CA VAL A 14 -14.55 14.84 -6.70
C VAL A 14 -15.80 15.72 -6.69
N TYR A 15 -16.94 15.11 -6.36
CA TYR A 15 -18.17 15.86 -6.10
C TYR A 15 -18.02 16.76 -4.86
N GLU A 16 -18.72 17.89 -4.89
CA GLU A 16 -18.68 18.90 -3.82
C GLU A 16 -19.06 18.31 -2.45
N LYS A 17 -20.13 17.50 -2.41
CA LYS A 17 -20.56 16.81 -1.19
C LYS A 17 -19.44 15.94 -0.61
N THR A 18 -18.77 15.13 -1.42
CA THR A 18 -17.65 14.29 -0.98
C THR A 18 -16.49 15.12 -0.43
N SER A 19 -16.20 16.28 -1.04
CA SER A 19 -15.19 17.21 -0.55
C SER A 19 -15.55 17.78 0.83
N ALA A 20 -16.82 18.18 1.03
CA ALA A 20 -17.31 18.69 2.29
C ALA A 20 -17.27 17.62 3.40
N ASP A 21 -17.81 16.43 3.12
CA ASP A 21 -17.84 15.31 4.06
C ASP A 21 -16.43 14.92 4.52
N LEU A 22 -15.48 14.84 3.58
CA LEU A 22 -14.07 14.56 3.90
C LEU A 22 -13.46 15.65 4.79
N LYS A 23 -13.65 16.93 4.47
CA LYS A 23 -13.12 18.04 5.28
C LYS A 23 -13.64 18.03 6.71
N ILE A 24 -14.92 17.70 6.88
CA ILE A 24 -15.55 17.57 8.20
C ILE A 24 -14.88 16.44 8.97
N ARG A 25 -14.75 15.25 8.35
CA ARG A 25 -14.14 14.09 9.02
C ARG A 25 -12.70 14.34 9.42
N LEU A 26 -11.89 14.88 8.51
CA LEU A 26 -10.49 15.20 8.77
C LEU A 26 -10.31 16.23 9.90
N ARG A 27 -11.25 17.18 10.04
CA ARG A 27 -11.24 18.14 11.14
C ARG A 27 -11.46 17.46 12.49
N TYR A 28 -12.38 16.49 12.57
CA TYR A 28 -12.59 15.71 13.80
C TYR A 28 -11.32 14.94 14.19
N ASP A 29 -10.57 14.45 13.21
CA ASP A 29 -9.34 13.68 13.43
C ASP A 29 -8.08 14.56 13.54
N ASN A 30 -8.24 15.90 13.58
CA ASN A 30 -7.16 16.89 13.56
C ASN A 30 -6.09 16.64 12.47
N LEU A 31 -6.55 16.23 11.28
CA LEU A 31 -5.71 15.82 10.16
C LEU A 31 -5.89 16.78 8.98
N SER A 32 -4.79 17.13 8.30
CA SER A 32 -4.88 17.90 7.05
C SER A 32 -5.12 17.00 5.85
N GLN A 33 -5.71 17.53 4.77
CA GLN A 33 -5.89 16.78 3.52
C GLN A 33 -4.57 16.20 3.00
N THR A 34 -3.51 17.02 3.00
CA THR A 34 -2.18 16.58 2.56
C THR A 34 -1.65 15.42 3.41
N ARG A 35 -1.75 15.50 4.74
CA ARG A 35 -1.30 14.43 5.64
C ARG A 35 -2.11 13.16 5.45
N PHE A 36 -3.42 13.28 5.27
CA PHE A 36 -4.29 12.14 5.00
C PHE A 36 -3.90 11.41 3.71
N PHE A 37 -3.78 12.12 2.59
CA PHE A 37 -3.44 11.48 1.32
C PHE A 37 -2.00 10.97 1.28
N ALA A 38 -1.04 11.74 1.81
CA ALA A 38 0.34 11.28 1.90
C ALA A 38 0.48 10.02 2.77
N GLY A 39 -0.22 9.97 3.91
CA GLY A 39 -0.25 8.80 4.78
C GLY A 39 -0.84 7.56 4.12
N ILE A 40 -2.00 7.69 3.44
CA ILE A 40 -2.59 6.57 2.69
C ILE A 40 -1.67 6.09 1.58
N VAL A 41 -1.03 7.01 0.85
CA VAL A 41 -0.09 6.64 -0.21
C VAL A 41 1.11 5.90 0.36
N GLY A 42 1.68 6.36 1.48
CA GLY A 42 2.75 5.67 2.20
C GLY A 42 2.35 4.25 2.58
N LEU A 43 1.27 4.10 3.35
CA LEU A 43 0.75 2.79 3.76
C LEU A 43 0.51 1.85 2.57
N TYR A 44 0.03 2.38 1.44
CA TYR A 44 -0.19 1.58 0.25
C TYR A 44 1.11 1.11 -0.42
N LEU A 45 2.11 1.98 -0.50
CA LEU A 45 3.43 1.64 -1.06
C LEU A 45 4.20 0.68 -0.16
N ASP A 46 4.02 0.80 1.14
CA ASP A 46 4.66 -0.05 2.17
C ASP A 46 3.97 -1.41 2.32
N ASN A 47 2.89 -1.68 1.55
CA ASN A 47 2.07 -2.89 1.62
C ASN A 47 1.51 -3.17 3.03
N ASP A 48 1.16 -2.11 3.76
CA ASP A 48 0.56 -2.22 5.09
C ASP A 48 -0.66 -3.19 5.07
N PRO A 49 -0.74 -4.18 5.98
CA PRO A 49 -1.77 -5.21 5.94
C PRO A 49 -3.20 -4.66 5.96
N ASP A 50 -3.46 -3.64 6.78
CA ASP A 50 -4.78 -3.02 6.90
C ASP A 50 -5.13 -2.24 5.63
N MET A 51 -4.15 -1.53 5.08
CA MET A 51 -4.29 -0.79 3.83
C MET A 51 -4.55 -1.74 2.65
N MET A 52 -3.90 -2.90 2.62
CA MET A 52 -4.14 -3.92 1.60
C MET A 52 -5.56 -4.48 1.67
N ALA A 53 -6.12 -4.66 2.88
CA ALA A 53 -7.51 -5.03 3.06
C ALA A 53 -8.48 -3.92 2.59
N VAL A 54 -8.16 -2.65 2.84
CA VAL A 54 -8.93 -1.51 2.31
C VAL A 54 -8.89 -1.50 0.78
N MET A 55 -7.74 -1.76 0.17
CA MET A 55 -7.60 -1.79 -1.29
C MET A 55 -8.35 -2.95 -1.95
N GLU A 56 -8.46 -4.10 -1.30
CA GLU A 56 -9.33 -5.18 -1.76
C GLU A 56 -10.79 -4.71 -1.85
N LYS A 57 -11.30 -4.03 -0.81
CA LYS A 57 -12.65 -3.45 -0.81
C LYS A 57 -12.84 -2.43 -1.94
N VAL A 58 -11.84 -1.58 -2.18
CA VAL A 58 -11.90 -0.59 -3.28
C VAL A 58 -11.97 -1.29 -4.65
N LYS A 59 -11.17 -2.34 -4.87
CA LYS A 59 -11.17 -3.13 -6.12
C LYS A 59 -12.55 -3.78 -6.38
N ILE A 60 -13.18 -4.31 -5.33
CA ILE A 60 -14.52 -4.91 -5.40
C ILE A 60 -15.57 -3.85 -5.74
N ASN A 61 -15.58 -2.75 -5.01
CA ASN A 61 -16.64 -1.73 -5.11
C ASN A 61 -16.59 -0.93 -6.42
N LYS A 62 -15.40 -0.67 -6.95
CA LYS A 62 -15.22 0.08 -8.20
C LYS A 62 -15.39 -0.80 -9.45
N LYS A 63 -15.58 -2.12 -9.30
CA LYS A 63 -15.45 -3.11 -10.40
C LYS A 63 -14.16 -2.90 -11.21
N SER A 64 -13.12 -2.31 -10.62
CA SER A 64 -11.91 -1.88 -11.33
C SER A 64 -11.07 -3.07 -11.81
N MET A 65 -11.37 -4.27 -11.30
CA MET A 65 -10.84 -5.54 -11.75
C MET A 65 -11.99 -6.53 -12.02
N GLY A 66 -11.92 -7.23 -13.14
CA GLY A 66 -12.86 -8.31 -13.45
C GLY A 66 -12.85 -9.39 -12.36
N LYS A 67 -14.02 -9.94 -12.04
CA LYS A 67 -14.22 -10.90 -10.92
C LYS A 67 -13.18 -12.05 -10.91
N GLN A 68 -12.79 -12.53 -12.08
CA GLN A 68 -11.81 -13.61 -12.24
C GLN A 68 -10.39 -13.17 -11.86
N LYS A 69 -9.99 -11.95 -12.21
CA LYS A 69 -8.68 -11.37 -11.85
C LYS A 69 -8.62 -11.12 -10.34
N LEU A 70 -9.72 -10.66 -9.75
CA LEU A 70 -9.82 -10.42 -8.31
C LEU A 70 -9.71 -11.74 -7.51
N LYS A 71 -10.39 -12.80 -7.97
CA LYS A 71 -10.27 -14.15 -7.38
C LYS A 71 -8.85 -14.71 -7.46
N ARG A 72 -8.16 -14.51 -8.59
CA ARG A 72 -6.74 -14.91 -8.76
C ARG A 72 -5.85 -14.15 -7.78
N THR A 73 -5.92 -12.82 -7.76
CA THR A 73 -5.11 -11.99 -6.84
C THR A 73 -5.33 -12.37 -5.38
N LYS A 74 -6.58 -12.67 -4.96
CA LYS A 74 -6.85 -13.13 -3.61
C LYS A 74 -6.18 -14.48 -3.32
N LYS A 75 -6.29 -15.43 -4.25
CA LYS A 75 -5.64 -16.74 -4.14
C LYS A 75 -4.12 -16.62 -4.08
N ASP A 76 -3.54 -15.73 -4.89
CA ASP A 76 -2.09 -15.49 -4.92
C ASP A 76 -1.60 -14.89 -3.59
N LEU A 77 -2.37 -13.96 -3.01
CA LEU A 77 -2.10 -13.39 -1.67
C LEU A 77 -2.19 -14.45 -0.56
N GLU A 78 -3.23 -15.28 -0.57
CA GLU A 78 -3.38 -16.38 0.38
C GLU A 78 -2.25 -17.40 0.24
N SER A 79 -1.89 -17.76 -0.99
CA SER A 79 -0.79 -18.69 -1.27
C SER A 79 0.56 -18.11 -0.83
N GLY A 80 0.78 -16.82 -1.06
CA GLY A 80 1.98 -16.11 -0.60
C GLY A 80 2.11 -16.09 0.92
N LYS A 81 1.01 -15.82 1.64
CA LYS A 81 0.97 -15.90 3.12
C LYS A 81 1.24 -17.31 3.63
N GLN A 82 0.65 -18.32 3.00
CA GLN A 82 0.89 -19.73 3.36
C GLN A 82 2.33 -20.15 3.09
N LEU A 83 2.90 -19.73 1.96
CA LEU A 83 4.28 -20.02 1.61
C LEU A 83 5.26 -19.35 2.58
N LEU A 84 5.05 -18.09 2.94
CA LEU A 84 5.87 -17.41 3.97
C LEU A 84 5.79 -18.14 5.32
N GLY A 85 4.59 -18.56 5.73
CA GLY A 85 4.41 -19.38 6.93
C GLY A 85 5.10 -20.75 6.85
N GLN A 86 5.10 -21.41 5.69
CA GLN A 86 5.79 -22.69 5.47
C GLN A 86 7.32 -22.54 5.45
N LEU A 87 7.82 -21.42 4.93
CA LEU A 87 9.23 -21.08 4.91
C LEU A 87 9.73 -20.60 6.28
N GLY A 88 8.84 -20.43 7.25
CA GLY A 88 9.18 -19.91 8.58
C GLY A 88 9.72 -18.49 8.54
N ILE A 89 9.37 -17.70 7.51
CA ILE A 89 9.82 -16.32 7.36
C ILE A 89 8.72 -15.43 7.95
N SER A 90 8.91 -15.01 9.19
CA SER A 90 8.17 -13.91 9.79
C SER A 90 8.56 -12.58 9.13
N ASP A 91 7.73 -11.54 9.27
CA ASP A 91 8.06 -10.21 8.73
C ASP A 91 9.38 -9.66 9.30
N THR A 92 9.81 -10.15 10.47
CA THR A 92 11.08 -9.81 11.13
C THR A 92 12.27 -10.51 10.47
N GLU A 93 12.17 -11.82 10.21
CA GLU A 93 13.23 -12.58 9.52
C GLU A 93 13.39 -12.18 8.05
N ARG A 94 12.35 -11.59 7.46
CA ARG A 94 12.40 -11.06 6.10
C ARG A 94 13.42 -9.92 5.99
N GLU A 95 13.40 -8.94 6.89
CA GLU A 95 14.38 -7.85 6.91
C GLU A 95 15.80 -8.39 7.13
N ASP A 96 15.97 -9.33 8.08
CA ASP A 96 17.26 -9.97 8.35
C ASP A 96 17.83 -10.73 7.12
N ILE A 97 16.97 -11.41 6.34
CA ILE A 97 17.37 -12.09 5.10
C ILE A 97 17.76 -11.08 4.01
N PHE A 98 17.02 -9.98 3.86
CA PHE A 98 17.37 -8.95 2.88
C PHE A 98 18.68 -8.26 3.24
N ASP A 99 18.91 -7.98 4.52
CA ASP A 99 20.15 -7.41 5.03
C ASP A 99 21.34 -8.37 4.82
N MET A 100 21.17 -9.68 5.07
CA MET A 100 22.20 -10.70 4.76
C MET A 100 22.52 -10.76 3.27
N ILE A 101 21.51 -10.80 2.40
CA ILE A 101 21.72 -10.81 0.94
C ILE A 101 22.42 -9.54 0.47
N GLU A 102 22.09 -8.39 1.07
CA GLU A 102 22.71 -7.11 0.73
C GLU A 102 24.17 -7.01 1.23
N MET A 103 24.48 -7.62 2.38
CA MET A 103 25.85 -7.78 2.87
C MET A 103 26.69 -8.66 1.95
N ASP A 104 26.20 -9.85 1.58
CA ASP A 104 26.90 -10.76 0.66
C ASP A 104 27.20 -10.08 -0.68
N LYS A 105 26.27 -9.26 -1.18
CA LYS A 105 26.45 -8.54 -2.46
C LYS A 105 27.51 -7.44 -2.39
N LYS A 106 27.71 -6.82 -1.23
CA LYS A 106 28.76 -5.80 -0.99
C LYS A 106 30.15 -6.41 -0.79
N GLU A 107 30.24 -7.71 -0.50
CA GLU A 107 31.52 -8.41 -0.31
C GLU A 107 32.18 -8.82 -1.65
N TYR A 108 31.45 -8.70 -2.78
CA TYR A 108 31.94 -8.96 -4.14
C TYR A 108 32.10 -7.71 -5.02
N GLU A 109 32.01 -6.50 -4.45
CA GLU A 109 32.39 -5.22 -5.10
C GLU A 109 33.69 -4.66 -4.50
#